data_AF-A0A2H1FDH8-F1
#
_entry.id   AF-A0A2H1FDH8-F1
#
_cell.length_a   1.000
_cell.length_b   1.000
_cell.length_c   1.000
_cell.angle_alpha   90.00
_cell.angle_beta   90.00
_cell.angle_gamma   90.00
#
_symmetry.space_group_name_H-M   'P 1'
#
loop_
_entity.id
_entity.type
_entity.pdbx_description
1 polymer ?
#
loop_
_entity_poly.entity_id
_entity_poly.type
_entity_poly.pdbx_seq_one_letter_code
_entity_poly.pdbx_strand_id
1 'polypeptide(L)'
;MTQRMQTRENSIKHLRSHLEHLTNELNKTTEYIQLLELQDEVKSEKEQLDFEPKQEISELLQKQNMVSHEIILVKKRIQKLSAKAILKVELLILPIVVILLFFVAENYVIQPSGTDSHIKTRYVTENLQGGTLNDFKYWNISTQMPLVVNIENSAKVSNQKINAVEKSIMSTETMSGDTSQAYHSNSGITKYFIGWQGALQATSHTKHYIPERFNIIQSPNGDGQIVITLSTIKNTDGYNGITKTIVSGNQILKVFITIYDAGNLTDTQIESIVRHEFGHALGLPSTSNMEDLMRESISTDNSYISECDINALEKLYNGTKPPSDFCNIA
;
A
#
# COMPACT_ATOMS: atom_id res chain seq x y z
N MET A 1 36.60 -13.43 20.28
CA MET A 1 35.64 -13.22 19.16
C MET A 1 34.32 -13.97 19.38
N THR A 2 34.34 -15.11 20.08
CA THR A 2 33.21 -16.00 20.43
C THR A 2 32.16 -15.39 21.37
N GLN A 3 32.56 -14.74 22.46
CA GLN A 3 31.60 -14.23 23.45
C GLN A 3 30.64 -13.17 22.88
N ARG A 4 31.13 -12.25 22.02
CA ARG A 4 30.32 -11.23 21.31
C ARG A 4 29.38 -11.83 20.26
N MET A 5 29.73 -12.96 19.66
CA MET A 5 28.83 -13.66 18.74
C MET A 5 27.71 -14.35 19.52
N GLN A 6 28.05 -15.01 20.63
CA GLN A 6 27.07 -15.65 21.53
C GLN A 6 26.04 -14.64 22.06
N THR A 7 26.46 -13.44 22.48
CA THR A 7 25.53 -12.40 22.98
C THR A 7 24.57 -11.93 21.89
N ARG A 8 25.01 -11.89 20.63
CA ARG A 8 24.18 -11.48 19.49
C ARG A 8 23.18 -12.54 19.10
N GLU A 9 23.58 -13.80 19.05
CA GLU A 9 22.65 -14.91 18.79
C GLU A 9 21.55 -14.98 19.85
N ASN A 10 21.91 -14.81 21.12
CA ASN A 10 20.93 -14.73 22.21
C ASN A 10 19.99 -13.52 22.05
N SER A 11 20.51 -12.37 21.61
CA SER A 11 19.68 -11.18 21.35
C SER A 11 18.72 -11.38 20.18
N ILE A 12 19.15 -12.02 19.09
CA ILE A 12 18.29 -12.33 17.94
C ILE A 12 17.23 -13.37 18.35
N LYS A 13 17.61 -14.38 19.13
CA LYS A 13 16.67 -15.40 19.64
C LYS A 13 15.59 -14.76 20.52
N HIS A 14 15.98 -13.85 21.43
CA HIS A 14 15.05 -13.10 22.24
C HIS A 14 14.11 -12.23 21.38
N LEU A 15 14.64 -11.51 20.39
CA LEU A 15 13.81 -10.68 19.49
C LEU A 15 12.83 -11.51 18.66
N ARG A 16 13.21 -12.72 18.22
CA ARG A 16 12.31 -13.66 17.52
C ARG A 16 11.19 -14.16 18.42
N SER A 17 11.51 -14.55 19.66
CA SER A 17 10.52 -14.95 20.65
C SER A 17 9.56 -13.81 21.00
N HIS A 18 10.07 -12.58 21.10
CA HIS A 18 9.24 -11.40 21.32
C HIS A 18 8.34 -11.09 20.11
N LEU A 19 8.85 -11.26 18.88
CA LEU A 19 8.05 -11.12 17.65
C LEU A 19 6.91 -12.15 17.58
N GLU A 20 7.19 -13.39 17.99
CA GLU A 20 6.20 -14.47 18.06
C GLU A 20 5.11 -14.15 19.08
N HIS A 21 5.51 -13.67 20.27
CA HIS A 21 4.56 -13.19 21.28
C HIS A 21 3.68 -12.05 20.77
N LEU A 22 4.26 -11.02 20.15
CA LEU A 22 3.50 -9.89 19.60
C LEU A 22 2.56 -10.32 18.47
N THR A 23 2.99 -11.24 17.60
CA THR A 23 2.13 -11.82 16.56
C THR A 23 0.93 -12.55 17.17
N ASN A 24 1.15 -13.29 18.25
CA ASN A 24 0.08 -13.99 18.95
C ASN A 24 -0.90 -13.01 19.64
N GLU A 25 -0.38 -11.97 20.29
CA GLU A 25 -1.21 -10.89 20.86
C GLU A 25 -2.02 -10.15 19.80
N LEU A 26 -1.44 -9.90 18.62
CA LEU A 26 -2.13 -9.30 17.48
C LEU A 26 -3.28 -10.19 16.99
N ASN A 27 -3.03 -11.50 16.84
CA ASN A 27 -4.06 -12.46 16.44
C ASN A 27 -5.20 -12.52 17.46
N LYS A 28 -4.89 -12.64 18.76
CA LYS A 28 -5.90 -12.64 19.83
C LYS A 28 -6.72 -11.35 19.86
N THR A 29 -6.06 -10.20 19.71
CA THR A 29 -6.76 -8.90 19.69
C THR A 29 -7.69 -8.81 18.48
N THR A 30 -7.25 -9.33 17.33
CA THR A 30 -8.06 -9.40 16.10
C THR A 30 -9.26 -10.33 16.27
N GLU A 31 -9.08 -11.51 16.85
CA GLU A 31 -10.17 -12.45 17.17
C GLU A 31 -11.17 -11.84 18.17
N TYR A 32 -10.69 -11.10 19.18
CA TYR A 32 -11.55 -10.44 20.17
C TYR A 32 -12.36 -9.30 19.55
N ILE A 33 -11.77 -8.51 18.65
CA ILE A 33 -12.49 -7.50 17.86
C ILE A 33 -13.59 -8.18 17.03
N GLN A 34 -13.29 -9.27 16.32
CA GLN A 34 -14.29 -10.00 15.54
C GLN A 34 -15.44 -10.55 16.39
N LEU A 35 -15.16 -11.05 17.59
CA LEU A 35 -16.18 -11.54 18.52
C LEU A 35 -17.07 -10.40 19.04
N LEU A 36 -16.49 -9.24 19.36
CA LEU A 36 -17.26 -8.07 19.78
C LEU A 36 -18.12 -7.52 18.64
N GLU A 37 -17.59 -7.50 17.41
CA GLU A 37 -18.33 -7.08 16.22
C GLU A 37 -19.53 -8.00 15.93
N LEU A 38 -19.34 -9.33 16.01
CA LEU A 38 -20.44 -10.30 15.88
C LEU A 38 -21.50 -10.14 16.97
N GLN A 39 -21.10 -9.80 18.19
CA GLN A 39 -22.04 -9.52 19.28
C GLN A 39 -22.80 -8.21 19.07
N ASP A 40 -22.17 -7.19 18.49
CA ASP A 40 -22.79 -5.90 18.18
C ASP A 40 -23.81 -6.04 17.05
N GLU A 41 -23.49 -6.77 15.97
CA GLU A 41 -24.43 -7.08 14.88
C GLU A 41 -25.67 -7.83 15.37
N VAL A 42 -25.49 -8.85 16.22
CA VAL A 42 -26.59 -9.65 16.80
C VAL A 42 -27.45 -8.85 17.80
N LYS A 43 -26.87 -7.84 18.47
CA LYS A 43 -27.61 -6.94 19.38
C LYS A 43 -28.34 -5.82 18.65
N SER A 44 -27.76 -5.26 17.59
CA SER A 44 -28.38 -4.26 16.73
C SER A 44 -29.70 -4.77 16.13
N GLU A 45 -29.79 -6.09 15.90
CA GLU A 45 -31.01 -6.76 15.42
C GLU A 45 -32.10 -6.94 16.50
N LYS A 46 -31.80 -6.77 17.80
CA LYS A 46 -32.71 -7.21 18.89
C LYS A 46 -33.29 -6.17 19.83
N GLU A 47 -32.66 -5.01 20.11
CA GLU A 47 -33.34 -3.89 20.81
C GLU A 47 -32.39 -2.69 21.03
N GLN A 48 -32.96 -1.48 20.97
CA GLN A 48 -32.32 -0.23 21.43
C GLN A 48 -32.14 -0.28 22.95
N LEU A 49 -30.93 -0.59 23.43
CA LEU A 49 -30.54 -0.29 24.81
C LEU A 49 -29.08 0.14 24.86
N ASP A 50 -28.84 1.33 25.41
CA ASP A 50 -27.53 1.97 25.61
C ASP A 50 -26.54 1.02 26.27
N PHE A 51 -25.53 0.62 25.49
CA PHE A 51 -24.24 0.17 26.00
C PHE A 51 -23.16 0.79 25.11
N GLU A 52 -21.92 0.88 25.58
CA GLU A 52 -20.79 1.57 24.93
C GLU A 52 -19.78 0.58 24.30
N PRO A 53 -20.01 -0.06 23.13
CA PRO A 53 -19.03 -0.96 22.51
C PRO A 53 -18.04 -0.17 21.63
N LYS A 54 -18.41 1.04 21.19
CA LYS A 54 -17.61 1.87 20.29
C LYS A 54 -16.30 2.34 20.92
N GLN A 55 -16.31 2.60 22.23
CA GLN A 55 -15.10 3.00 22.93
C GLN A 55 -14.13 1.81 23.11
N GLU A 56 -14.65 0.63 23.48
CA GLU A 56 -13.85 -0.59 23.63
C GLU A 56 -13.24 -1.05 22.29
N ILE A 57 -14.00 -0.99 21.18
CA ILE A 57 -13.49 -1.30 19.83
C ILE A 57 -12.41 -0.28 19.40
N SER A 58 -12.61 1.01 19.68
CA SER A 58 -11.62 2.05 19.35
C SER A 58 -10.31 1.86 20.11
N GLU A 59 -10.38 1.51 21.41
CA GLU A 59 -9.21 1.19 22.23
C GLU A 59 -8.48 -0.07 21.72
N LEU A 60 -9.23 -1.08 21.28
CA LEU A 60 -8.67 -2.31 20.70
C LEU A 60 -8.01 -2.08 19.34
N LEU A 61 -8.57 -1.23 18.48
CA LEU A 61 -7.95 -0.82 17.21
C LEU A 61 -6.67 -0.02 17.45
N GLN A 62 -6.66 0.88 18.44
CA GLN A 62 -5.46 1.59 18.84
C GLN A 62 -4.39 0.62 19.35
N LYS A 63 -4.77 -0.37 20.16
CA LYS A 63 -3.89 -1.43 20.63
C LYS A 63 -3.36 -2.28 19.46
N GLN A 64 -4.21 -2.63 18.50
CA GLN A 64 -3.82 -3.38 17.28
C GLN A 64 -2.79 -2.59 16.46
N ASN A 65 -3.01 -1.28 16.27
CA ASN A 65 -2.07 -0.39 15.59
C ASN A 65 -0.72 -0.29 16.33
N MET A 66 -0.76 -0.18 17.66
CA MET A 66 0.44 -0.14 18.50
C MET A 66 1.25 -1.44 18.41
N VAL A 67 0.59 -2.59 18.53
CA VAL A 67 1.22 -3.91 18.42
C VAL A 67 1.79 -4.13 17.01
N SER A 68 1.05 -3.75 15.96
CA SER A 68 1.54 -3.79 14.57
C SER A 68 2.79 -2.94 14.38
N HIS A 69 2.81 -1.73 14.94
CA HIS A 69 3.97 -0.85 14.93
C HIS A 69 5.17 -1.45 15.69
N GLU A 70 4.95 -2.04 16.87
CA GLU A 70 6.02 -2.74 17.61
C GLU A 70 6.60 -3.93 16.85
N ILE A 71 5.75 -4.74 16.20
CA ILE A 71 6.18 -5.83 15.32
C ILE A 71 7.10 -5.31 14.21
N ILE A 72 6.76 -4.17 13.60
CA ILE A 72 7.59 -3.53 12.56
C ILE A 72 8.93 -3.07 13.13
N LEU A 73 8.94 -2.42 14.30
CA LEU A 73 10.18 -1.99 14.95
C LEU A 73 11.07 -3.18 15.32
N VAL A 74 10.50 -4.28 15.82
CA VAL A 74 11.23 -5.51 16.14
C VAL A 74 11.79 -6.15 14.87
N LYS A 75 11.00 -6.26 13.79
CA LYS A 75 11.49 -6.73 12.48
C LYS A 75 12.64 -5.87 11.96
N LYS A 76 12.53 -4.54 12.04
CA LYS A 76 13.59 -3.60 11.63
C LYS A 76 14.86 -3.75 12.49
N ARG A 77 14.71 -4.01 13.80
CA ARG A 77 15.84 -4.32 14.70
C ARG A 77 16.51 -5.65 14.35
N ILE A 78 15.74 -6.70 14.06
CA ILE A 78 16.25 -8.00 13.60
C ILE A 78 17.02 -7.82 12.29
N GLN A 79 16.44 -7.11 11.31
CA GLN A 79 17.07 -6.80 10.03
C GLN A 79 18.35 -5.97 10.20
N LYS A 80 18.40 -4.98 11.10
CA LYS A 80 19.61 -4.18 11.36
C LYS A 80 20.71 -5.01 12.04
N LEU A 81 20.34 -5.96 12.89
CA LEU A 81 21.27 -6.88 13.54
C LEU A 81 21.82 -7.92 12.54
N SER A 82 21.00 -8.42 11.61
CA SER A 82 21.43 -9.31 10.54
C SER A 82 22.21 -8.57 9.44
N ALA A 83 21.85 -7.33 9.12
CA ALA A 83 22.53 -6.49 8.12
C ALA A 83 24.01 -6.26 8.49
N LYS A 84 24.36 -6.14 9.79
CA LYS A 84 25.77 -6.02 10.22
C LYS A 84 26.60 -7.30 10.05
N ALA A 85 25.95 -8.47 9.92
CA ALA A 85 26.63 -9.71 9.57
C ALA A 85 26.78 -9.82 8.04
N ILE A 86 25.77 -9.39 7.29
CA ILE A 86 25.78 -9.31 5.83
C ILE A 86 26.84 -8.31 5.35
N LEU A 87 26.98 -7.13 5.99
CA LEU A 87 27.95 -6.09 5.66
C LEU A 87 29.42 -6.58 5.72
N LYS A 88 29.72 -7.58 6.55
CA LYS A 88 31.06 -8.19 6.62
C LYS A 88 31.33 -9.15 5.47
N VAL A 89 30.30 -9.84 4.99
CA VAL A 89 30.39 -10.72 3.80
C VAL A 89 30.42 -9.86 2.53
N GLU A 90 29.63 -8.79 2.50
CA GLU A 90 29.56 -7.83 1.40
C GLU A 90 30.88 -7.07 1.20
N LEU A 91 31.57 -6.66 2.28
CA LEU A 91 32.91 -6.03 2.21
C LEU A 91 33.98 -6.96 1.61
N LEU A 92 33.79 -8.28 1.70
CA LEU A 92 34.72 -9.28 1.17
C LEU A 92 34.48 -9.56 -0.32
N ILE A 93 33.23 -9.35 -0.79
CA ILE A 93 32.80 -9.53 -2.18
C ILE A 93 32.99 -8.24 -3.01
N LEU A 94 32.94 -7.07 -2.36
CA LEU A 94 33.06 -5.75 -2.99
C LEU A 94 34.31 -5.59 -3.90
N PRO A 95 35.54 -6.00 -3.53
CA PRO A 95 36.68 -5.89 -4.43
C PRO A 95 36.54 -6.76 -5.70
N ILE A 96 35.89 -7.93 -5.60
CA ILE A 96 35.65 -8.82 -6.74
C ILE A 96 34.66 -8.18 -7.72
N VAL A 97 33.60 -7.56 -7.19
CA VAL A 97 32.58 -6.86 -8.00
C VAL A 97 33.16 -5.62 -8.67
N VAL A 98 34.03 -4.86 -7.99
CA VAL A 98 34.70 -3.69 -8.57
C VAL A 98 35.61 -4.10 -9.73
N ILE A 99 36.36 -5.19 -9.61
CA ILE A 99 37.21 -5.70 -10.70
C ILE A 99 36.35 -6.12 -11.91
N LEU A 100 35.22 -6.78 -11.68
CA LEU A 100 34.25 -7.15 -12.73
C LEU A 100 33.62 -5.93 -13.40
N LEU A 101 33.25 -4.90 -12.64
CA LEU A 101 32.68 -3.65 -13.18
C LEU A 101 33.68 -2.89 -14.03
N PHE A 102 34.96 -2.85 -13.66
CA PHE A 102 36.01 -2.27 -14.51
C PHE A 102 36.17 -3.04 -15.83
N PHE A 103 36.07 -4.37 -15.79
CA PHE A 103 36.11 -5.23 -16.97
C PHE A 103 34.92 -5.01 -17.93
N VAL A 104 33.75 -4.71 -17.38
CA VAL A 104 32.53 -4.43 -18.17
C VAL A 104 32.54 -2.99 -18.71
N ALA A 105 33.03 -2.02 -17.93
CA ALA A 105 33.08 -0.60 -18.32
C ALA A 105 34.03 -0.31 -19.49
N GLU A 106 35.15 -1.04 -19.61
CA GLU A 106 36.01 -0.93 -20.80
C GLU A 106 35.37 -1.51 -22.07
N ASN A 107 34.38 -2.41 -21.93
CA ASN A 107 33.76 -3.11 -23.06
C ASN A 107 32.36 -2.60 -23.44
N TYR A 108 31.71 -1.78 -22.61
CA TYR A 108 30.37 -1.27 -22.85
C TYR A 108 30.28 0.23 -22.59
N VAL A 109 30.46 1.02 -23.65
CA VAL A 109 30.06 2.43 -23.68
C VAL A 109 28.53 2.48 -23.66
N ILE A 110 27.96 2.65 -22.47
CA ILE A 110 26.52 2.91 -22.32
C ILE A 110 26.30 4.39 -22.62
N GLN A 111 25.67 4.68 -23.77
CA GLN A 111 25.12 5.99 -24.05
C GLN A 111 24.01 6.31 -23.02
N PRO A 112 23.99 7.51 -22.43
CA PRO A 112 22.88 7.92 -21.58
C PRO A 112 21.64 8.11 -22.46
N SER A 113 20.71 7.16 -22.39
CA SER A 113 19.37 7.30 -22.96
C SER A 113 18.61 8.37 -22.20
N GLY A 114 17.98 9.26 -22.98
CA GLY A 114 17.30 10.46 -22.53
C GLY A 114 16.14 10.20 -21.57
N THR A 115 15.61 11.33 -21.10
CA THR A 115 14.41 11.47 -20.28
C THR A 115 13.23 10.74 -20.89
N ASP A 116 12.99 9.50 -20.47
CA ASP A 116 11.74 8.79 -20.72
C ASP A 116 10.66 9.33 -19.79
N SER A 117 9.53 9.75 -20.36
CA SER A 117 8.34 10.28 -19.68
C SER A 117 7.46 9.20 -19.02
N HIS A 118 8.00 8.01 -18.78
CA HIS A 118 7.28 6.86 -18.24
C HIS A 118 7.54 6.70 -16.74
N ILE A 119 6.46 6.66 -15.96
CA ILE A 119 6.52 6.52 -14.50
C ILE A 119 6.46 5.04 -14.14
N LYS A 120 7.50 4.50 -13.51
CA LYS A 120 7.56 3.06 -13.17
C LYS A 120 7.11 2.80 -11.73
N THR A 121 6.24 1.82 -11.50
CA THR A 121 5.72 1.46 -10.16
C THR A 121 5.99 0.00 -9.82
N ARG A 122 5.85 -0.38 -8.53
CA ARG A 122 6.03 -1.76 -8.07
C ARG A 122 5.00 -2.09 -6.98
N TYR A 123 4.43 -3.29 -7.00
CA TYR A 123 3.54 -3.77 -5.95
C TYR A 123 4.10 -5.02 -5.26
N VAL A 124 4.12 -5.04 -3.93
CA VAL A 124 4.64 -6.16 -3.12
C VAL A 124 3.66 -6.49 -1.99
N THR A 125 3.32 -7.77 -1.83
CA THR A 125 2.51 -8.26 -0.70
C THR A 125 3.35 -9.15 0.21
N GLU A 126 3.37 -8.87 1.52
CA GLU A 126 4.07 -9.67 2.53
C GLU A 126 3.06 -10.35 3.48
N ASN A 127 3.08 -11.70 3.51
CA ASN A 127 2.32 -12.49 4.46
C ASN A 127 3.02 -12.52 5.83
N LEU A 128 2.29 -12.21 6.91
CA LEU A 128 2.82 -12.34 8.28
C LEU A 128 3.07 -13.80 8.71
N GLN A 129 2.40 -14.78 8.11
CA GLN A 129 2.48 -16.20 8.49
C GLN A 129 3.35 -17.07 7.56
N GLY A 130 3.97 -16.51 6.51
CA GLY A 130 4.93 -17.23 5.66
C GLY A 130 4.35 -18.37 4.78
N GLY A 131 3.02 -18.52 4.69
CA GLY A 131 2.35 -19.49 3.82
C GLY A 131 2.11 -19.00 2.38
N THR A 132 2.01 -19.93 1.44
CA THR A 132 1.73 -19.68 0.02
C THR A 132 0.36 -19.02 -0.18
N LEU A 133 0.36 -17.82 -0.77
CA LEU A 133 -0.83 -17.02 -1.02
C LEU A 133 -1.39 -17.31 -2.41
N ASN A 134 -2.42 -18.16 -2.49
CA ASN A 134 -3.47 -17.97 -3.47
C ASN A 134 -4.54 -17.11 -2.78
N ASP A 135 -4.92 -16.00 -3.41
CA ASP A 135 -6.20 -15.27 -3.24
C ASP A 135 -6.08 -13.77 -2.93
N PHE A 136 -7.08 -13.06 -3.44
CA PHE A 136 -7.38 -11.62 -3.36
C PHE A 136 -7.21 -11.05 -1.93
N LYS A 137 -6.83 -9.78 -1.84
CA LYS A 137 -6.56 -9.07 -0.58
C LYS A 137 -7.49 -7.87 -0.46
N TYR A 138 -8.25 -7.78 0.62
CA TYR A 138 -9.20 -6.70 0.85
C TYR A 138 -9.08 -6.16 2.28
N TRP A 139 -9.56 -4.95 2.50
CA TRP A 139 -9.75 -4.42 3.86
C TRP A 139 -10.97 -5.08 4.49
N ASN A 140 -10.79 -5.69 5.66
CA ASN A 140 -11.89 -6.15 6.49
C ASN A 140 -12.01 -5.18 7.66
N ILE A 141 -12.81 -4.14 7.46
CA ILE A 141 -13.10 -3.10 8.46
C ILE A 141 -14.61 -2.97 8.60
N SER A 142 -15.07 -2.60 9.79
CA SER A 142 -16.50 -2.39 10.03
C SER A 142 -17.05 -1.26 9.14
N THR A 143 -18.33 -1.38 8.80
CA THR A 143 -19.00 -0.42 7.93
C THR A 143 -18.91 1.00 8.49
N GLN A 144 -18.76 1.99 7.60
CA GLN A 144 -18.67 3.42 7.93
C GLN A 144 -17.40 3.88 8.69
N MET A 145 -16.47 2.98 9.03
CA MET A 145 -15.21 3.39 9.63
C MET A 145 -14.25 3.96 8.57
N PRO A 146 -13.73 5.19 8.76
CA PRO A 146 -12.74 5.74 7.84
C PRO A 146 -11.39 5.05 8.02
N LEU A 147 -10.71 4.75 6.91
CA LEU A 147 -9.29 4.38 6.96
C LEU A 147 -8.45 5.63 7.25
N VAL A 148 -7.55 5.54 8.22
CA VAL A 148 -6.60 6.62 8.51
C VAL A 148 -5.42 6.50 7.57
N VAL A 149 -5.21 7.55 6.79
CA VAL A 149 -4.09 7.70 5.86
C VAL A 149 -3.12 8.71 6.45
N ASN A 150 -1.88 8.30 6.70
CA ASN A 150 -0.85 9.21 7.16
C ASN A 150 0.08 9.61 6.02
N ILE A 151 0.32 10.90 5.85
CA ILE A 151 1.29 11.43 4.89
C ILE A 151 2.56 11.84 5.65
N GLU A 152 3.64 11.12 5.40
CA GLU A 152 4.98 11.44 5.89
C GLU A 152 5.74 12.27 4.86
N ASN A 153 5.76 13.59 5.06
CA ASN A 153 6.49 14.51 4.18
C ASN A 153 8.01 14.55 4.49
N SER A 154 8.70 13.42 4.34
CA SER A 154 10.15 13.33 4.56
C SER A 154 10.94 14.19 3.57
N ALA A 155 10.41 14.38 2.36
CA ALA A 155 10.99 15.20 1.30
C ALA A 155 10.82 16.71 1.49
N LYS A 156 10.07 17.15 2.50
CA LYS A 156 9.75 18.57 2.74
C LYS A 156 9.19 19.25 1.49
N VAL A 157 8.33 18.54 0.75
CA VAL A 157 7.64 19.10 -0.40
C VAL A 157 6.68 20.21 0.02
N SER A 158 6.32 21.07 -0.93
CA SER A 158 5.38 22.17 -0.71
C SER A 158 3.97 21.69 -0.33
N ASN A 159 3.21 22.54 0.35
CA ASN A 159 1.81 22.27 0.67
C ASN A 159 0.95 22.02 -0.58
N GLN A 160 1.26 22.68 -1.69
CA GLN A 160 0.57 22.43 -2.97
C GLN A 160 0.71 20.96 -3.41
N LYS A 161 1.90 20.39 -3.23
CA LYS A 161 2.17 19.00 -3.59
C LYS A 161 1.57 18.01 -2.58
N ILE A 162 1.48 18.39 -1.30
CA ILE A 162 0.70 17.62 -0.31
C ILE A 162 -0.78 17.63 -0.70
N ASN A 163 -1.34 18.79 -1.04
CA ASN A 163 -2.73 18.91 -1.49
C ASN A 163 -3.01 18.07 -2.74
N ALA A 164 -2.02 17.91 -3.64
CA ALA A 164 -2.12 17.02 -4.78
C ALA A 164 -2.28 15.54 -4.36
N VAL A 165 -1.50 15.08 -3.36
CA VAL A 165 -1.68 13.74 -2.75
C VAL A 165 -3.07 13.61 -2.13
N GLU A 166 -3.49 14.59 -1.32
CA GLU A 166 -4.79 14.59 -0.66
C GLU A 166 -5.93 14.57 -1.68
N LYS A 167 -5.84 15.34 -2.76
CA LYS A 167 -6.81 15.40 -3.85
C LYS A 167 -6.97 14.06 -4.55
N SER A 168 -5.89 13.34 -4.84
CA SER A 168 -5.93 11.99 -5.44
C SER A 168 -6.63 10.94 -4.57
N ILE A 169 -6.80 11.21 -3.28
CA ILE A 169 -7.44 10.30 -2.33
C ILE A 169 -8.86 10.77 -2.00
N MET A 170 -9.01 12.03 -1.61
CA MET A 170 -10.23 12.58 -1.00
C MET A 170 -11.22 13.19 -2.00
N SER A 171 -10.77 13.53 -3.22
CA SER A 171 -11.65 14.20 -4.17
C SER A 171 -12.86 13.32 -4.52
N THR A 172 -14.04 13.93 -4.46
CA THR A 172 -15.30 13.33 -4.91
C THR A 172 -15.72 13.82 -6.29
N GLU A 173 -14.85 14.59 -6.95
CA GLU A 173 -15.12 15.13 -8.28
C GLU A 173 -15.05 14.03 -9.35
N THR A 174 -16.02 14.08 -10.25
CA THR A 174 -16.08 13.24 -11.44
C THR A 174 -15.86 14.08 -12.69
N MET A 175 -15.18 13.52 -13.68
CA MET A 175 -15.12 14.08 -15.02
C MET A 175 -15.91 13.19 -15.97
N SER A 176 -16.80 13.82 -16.75
CA SER A 176 -17.48 13.17 -17.86
C SER A 176 -16.76 13.59 -19.15
N GLY A 177 -16.24 12.63 -19.90
CA GLY A 177 -15.63 12.88 -21.21
C GLY A 177 -16.50 12.36 -22.34
N ASP A 178 -16.63 13.13 -23.42
CA ASP A 178 -17.17 12.66 -24.70
C ASP A 178 -16.05 11.93 -25.46
N THR A 179 -16.16 10.61 -25.60
CA THR A 179 -15.10 9.74 -26.14
C THR A 179 -15.06 9.81 -27.67
N SER A 180 -14.56 10.92 -28.22
CA SER A 180 -14.15 10.96 -29.64
C SER A 180 -12.64 10.78 -29.85
N GLN A 181 -11.82 10.85 -28.79
CA GLN A 181 -10.36 10.65 -28.91
C GLN A 181 -9.68 9.88 -27.77
N ALA A 182 -10.42 9.41 -26.76
CA ALA A 182 -9.85 8.58 -25.71
C ALA A 182 -10.89 7.54 -25.29
N TYR A 183 -10.47 6.27 -25.30
CA TYR A 183 -11.18 5.12 -24.75
C TYR A 183 -12.45 4.70 -25.52
N HIS A 184 -12.25 3.85 -26.53
CA HIS A 184 -13.33 3.12 -27.21
C HIS A 184 -13.93 2.04 -26.30
N SER A 185 -14.73 2.46 -25.32
CA SER A 185 -15.78 1.60 -24.77
C SER A 185 -17.03 1.78 -25.62
N ASN A 186 -17.46 0.70 -26.27
CA ASN A 186 -18.76 0.65 -26.91
C ASN A 186 -19.84 0.61 -25.83
N SER A 187 -20.24 1.78 -25.30
CA SER A 187 -21.57 2.15 -24.78
C SER A 187 -21.45 3.22 -23.68
N GLY A 188 -21.84 4.45 -23.99
CA GLY A 188 -22.17 5.47 -22.98
C GLY A 188 -21.04 6.44 -22.60
N ILE A 189 -21.44 7.49 -21.86
CA ILE A 189 -20.54 8.49 -21.26
C ILE A 189 -19.69 7.78 -20.19
N THR A 190 -18.40 7.58 -20.43
CA THR A 190 -17.48 7.00 -19.44
C THR A 190 -17.22 8.01 -18.32
N LYS A 191 -17.52 7.64 -17.08
CA LYS A 191 -17.21 8.45 -15.90
C LYS A 191 -15.79 8.17 -15.40
N TYR A 192 -15.04 9.23 -15.16
CA TYR A 192 -13.73 9.18 -14.52
C TYR A 192 -13.78 9.89 -13.17
N PHE A 193 -12.98 9.41 -12.22
CA PHE A 193 -12.91 9.97 -10.88
C PHE A 193 -11.53 10.57 -10.62
N ILE A 194 -11.53 11.76 -10.02
CA ILE A 194 -10.28 12.47 -9.69
C ILE A 194 -9.61 11.88 -8.45
N GLY A 195 -10.40 11.37 -7.49
CA GLY A 195 -9.90 10.76 -6.27
C GLY A 195 -10.65 9.49 -5.89
N TRP A 196 -9.99 8.64 -5.10
CA TRP A 196 -10.55 7.35 -4.69
C TRP A 196 -11.83 7.48 -3.87
N GLN A 197 -11.96 8.47 -3.00
CA GLN A 197 -13.18 8.65 -2.21
C GLN A 197 -14.44 8.77 -3.08
N GLY A 198 -14.38 9.57 -4.14
CA GLY A 198 -15.48 9.66 -5.12
C GLY A 198 -15.74 8.36 -5.87
N ALA A 199 -14.67 7.68 -6.29
CA ALA A 199 -14.76 6.40 -6.99
C ALA A 199 -15.44 5.32 -6.12
N LEU A 200 -15.06 5.25 -4.85
CA LEU A 200 -15.58 4.25 -3.91
C LEU A 200 -17.02 4.54 -3.49
N GLN A 201 -17.41 5.80 -3.37
CA GLN A 201 -18.81 6.19 -3.14
C GLN A 201 -19.74 5.81 -4.31
N ALA A 202 -19.18 5.56 -5.50
CA ALA A 202 -19.94 5.10 -6.66
C ALA A 202 -20.05 3.56 -6.73
N THR A 203 -19.43 2.82 -5.79
CA THR A 203 -19.52 1.36 -5.75
C THR A 203 -20.88 0.88 -5.24
N SER A 204 -21.25 -0.33 -5.65
CA SER A 204 -22.41 -1.07 -5.17
C SER A 204 -22.08 -1.84 -3.91
N HIS A 205 -23.13 -2.33 -3.22
CA HIS A 205 -22.93 -3.17 -2.05
C HIS A 205 -22.21 -4.49 -2.41
N THR A 206 -21.12 -4.77 -1.70
CA THR A 206 -20.28 -5.96 -1.86
C THR A 206 -20.32 -6.85 -0.62
N LYS A 207 -19.93 -8.12 -0.77
CA LYS A 207 -19.85 -9.09 0.33
C LYS A 207 -18.98 -8.61 1.50
N HIS A 208 -17.85 -7.98 1.19
CA HIS A 208 -16.98 -7.32 2.16
C HIS A 208 -17.08 -5.82 1.97
N TYR A 209 -17.12 -5.04 3.06
CA TYR A 209 -17.24 -3.59 2.98
C TYR A 209 -16.03 -2.94 2.30
N ILE A 210 -16.29 -2.10 1.29
CA ILE A 210 -15.28 -1.27 0.64
C ILE A 210 -15.09 0.02 1.46
N PRO A 211 -13.87 0.41 1.85
CA PRO A 211 -13.62 1.61 2.63
C PRO A 211 -13.89 2.90 1.83
N GLU A 212 -15.09 3.47 1.96
CA GLU A 212 -15.51 4.66 1.21
C GLU A 212 -15.07 6.00 1.82
N ARG A 213 -14.47 5.98 3.01
CA ARG A 213 -14.10 7.18 3.75
C ARG A 213 -12.66 7.12 4.21
N PHE A 214 -11.98 8.25 4.13
CA PHE A 214 -10.60 8.39 4.59
C PHE A 214 -10.46 9.56 5.56
N ASN A 215 -9.54 9.40 6.51
CA ASN A 215 -9.10 10.47 7.38
C ASN A 215 -7.60 10.69 7.14
N ILE A 216 -7.24 11.84 6.55
CA ILE A 216 -5.83 12.15 6.29
C ILE A 216 -5.23 12.86 7.50
N ILE A 217 -4.12 12.32 7.98
CA ILE A 217 -3.29 12.93 9.02
C ILE A 217 -1.86 13.14 8.50
N GLN A 218 -1.12 14.01 9.16
CA GLN A 218 0.31 14.20 8.92
C GLN A 218 1.04 14.01 10.24
N SER A 219 1.73 12.88 10.37
CA SER A 219 2.49 12.50 11.55
C SER A 219 3.82 11.87 11.12
N PRO A 220 4.94 12.21 11.79
CA PRO A 220 6.23 11.60 11.49
C PRO A 220 6.37 10.15 11.99
N ASN A 221 5.37 9.59 12.68
CA ASN A 221 5.48 8.31 13.38
C ASN A 221 4.88 7.10 12.63
N GLY A 222 4.50 7.23 11.37
CA GLY A 222 3.90 6.12 10.61
C GLY A 222 2.57 5.65 11.17
N ASP A 223 1.82 6.57 11.78
CA ASP A 223 0.49 6.34 12.34
C ASP A 223 -0.50 5.98 11.20
N GLY A 224 -1.62 5.34 11.52
CA GLY A 224 -2.66 4.98 10.54
C GLY A 224 -2.46 3.64 9.82
N GLN A 225 -3.50 3.24 9.08
CA GLN A 225 -3.58 1.98 8.35
C GLN A 225 -2.86 2.05 6.99
N ILE A 226 -2.85 3.21 6.35
CA ILE A 226 -2.11 3.47 5.11
C ILE A 226 -1.09 4.56 5.40
N VAL A 227 0.19 4.31 5.14
CA VAL A 227 1.26 5.30 5.31
C VAL A 227 1.85 5.65 3.95
N ILE A 228 1.78 6.92 3.56
CA ILE A 228 2.33 7.46 2.33
C ILE A 228 3.58 8.26 2.66
N THR A 229 4.75 7.75 2.29
CA THR A 229 6.02 8.44 2.49
C THR A 229 6.45 9.16 1.21
N LEU A 230 6.57 10.48 1.28
CA LEU A 230 7.16 11.31 0.22
C LEU A 230 8.68 11.39 0.46
N SER A 231 9.46 10.73 -0.38
CA SER A 231 10.91 10.52 -0.16
C SER A 231 11.78 11.41 -1.06
N THR A 232 12.96 11.80 -0.57
CA THR A 232 14.01 12.43 -1.39
C THR A 232 14.88 11.41 -2.13
N ILE A 233 14.71 10.11 -1.84
CA ILE A 233 15.56 9.05 -2.35
C ILE A 233 15.06 8.67 -3.75
N LYS A 234 16.00 8.47 -4.68
CA LYS A 234 15.75 7.84 -5.98
C LYS A 234 15.85 6.33 -5.83
N ASN A 235 14.93 5.60 -6.44
CA ASN A 235 15.03 4.15 -6.50
C ASN A 235 16.09 3.74 -7.54
N THR A 236 16.96 2.78 -7.20
CA THR A 236 18.04 2.28 -8.07
C THR A 236 17.54 1.56 -9.32
N ASP A 237 16.33 1.01 -9.27
CA ASP A 237 15.70 0.28 -10.37
C ASP A 237 14.77 1.17 -11.23
N GLY A 238 14.76 2.49 -10.94
CA GLY A 238 14.01 3.50 -11.67
C GLY A 238 12.54 3.67 -11.27
N TYR A 239 12.08 3.08 -10.15
CA TYR A 239 10.70 3.26 -9.69
C TYR A 239 10.44 4.65 -9.10
N ASN A 240 9.28 5.21 -9.43
CA ASN A 240 8.74 6.45 -8.87
C ASN A 240 7.75 6.19 -7.73
N GLY A 241 7.13 5.01 -7.70
CA GLY A 241 6.20 4.57 -6.66
C GLY A 241 6.41 3.10 -6.29
N ILE A 242 6.09 2.76 -5.05
CA ILE A 242 5.94 1.36 -4.63
C ILE A 242 4.87 1.25 -3.55
N THR A 243 4.02 0.25 -3.68
CA THR A 243 3.08 -0.14 -2.63
C THR A 243 3.50 -1.47 -2.03
N LYS A 244 3.55 -1.49 -0.70
CA LYS A 244 3.84 -2.66 0.12
C LYS A 244 2.67 -2.93 1.07
N THR A 245 2.04 -4.08 0.91
CA THR A 245 0.89 -4.50 1.71
C THR A 245 1.29 -5.58 2.71
N ILE A 246 0.94 -5.39 3.97
CA ILE A 246 1.04 -6.40 5.03
C ILE A 246 -0.32 -7.06 5.18
N VAL A 247 -0.34 -8.39 5.08
CA VAL A 247 -1.59 -9.18 5.12
C VAL A 247 -1.53 -10.28 6.18
N SER A 248 -2.71 -10.64 6.68
CA SER A 248 -2.95 -11.89 7.42
C SER A 248 -4.09 -12.63 6.73
N GLY A 249 -3.78 -13.81 6.16
CA GLY A 249 -4.71 -14.51 5.27
C GLY A 249 -5.07 -13.68 4.02
N ASN A 250 -6.36 -13.38 3.86
CA ASN A 250 -6.89 -12.55 2.77
C ASN A 250 -7.20 -11.11 3.18
N GLN A 251 -6.87 -10.73 4.42
CA GLN A 251 -7.13 -9.41 4.96
C GLN A 251 -5.88 -8.53 4.90
N ILE A 252 -6.06 -7.30 4.42
CA ILE A 252 -5.08 -6.22 4.52
C ILE A 252 -5.07 -5.70 5.96
N LEU A 253 -3.87 -5.61 6.54
CA LEU A 253 -3.66 -5.09 7.89
C LEU A 253 -3.03 -3.70 7.88
N LYS A 254 -2.07 -3.47 6.99
CA LYS A 254 -1.35 -2.20 6.87
C LYS A 254 -0.73 -2.06 5.49
N VAL A 255 -0.70 -0.84 4.97
CA VAL A 255 -0.08 -0.53 3.68
C VAL A 255 0.95 0.57 3.82
N PHE A 256 2.05 0.44 3.09
CA PHE A 256 3.07 1.45 2.92
C PHE A 256 3.19 1.81 1.45
N ILE A 257 2.95 3.06 1.13
CA ILE A 257 3.21 3.65 -0.18
C ILE A 257 4.47 4.50 -0.04
N THR A 258 5.45 4.31 -0.91
CA THR A 258 6.62 5.19 -1.00
C THR A 258 6.66 5.85 -2.37
N ILE A 259 6.61 7.17 -2.38
CA ILE A 259 6.80 7.99 -3.58
C ILE A 259 8.26 8.44 -3.60
N TYR A 260 9.02 7.96 -4.58
CA TYR A 260 10.44 8.26 -4.73
C TYR A 260 10.65 9.60 -5.41
N ASP A 261 11.75 10.26 -5.05
CA ASP A 261 12.16 11.56 -5.58
C ASP A 261 11.04 12.62 -5.65
N ALA A 262 10.17 12.63 -4.62
CA ALA A 262 8.95 13.42 -4.60
C ALA A 262 9.20 14.93 -4.78
N GLY A 263 10.39 15.42 -4.42
CA GLY A 263 10.80 16.81 -4.64
C GLY A 263 10.84 17.21 -6.12
N ASN A 264 11.22 16.29 -7.01
CA ASN A 264 11.43 16.57 -8.44
C ASN A 264 10.25 16.21 -9.34
N LEU A 265 9.25 15.50 -8.81
CA LEU A 265 8.02 15.21 -9.55
C LEU A 265 7.15 16.46 -9.74
N THR A 266 6.39 16.55 -10.82
CA THR A 266 5.32 17.57 -10.92
C THR A 266 4.14 17.19 -10.03
N ASP A 267 3.22 18.13 -9.80
CA ASP A 267 2.00 17.85 -9.04
C ASP A 267 1.15 16.79 -9.76
N THR A 268 1.02 16.87 -11.09
CA THR A 268 0.26 15.89 -11.91
C THR A 268 0.87 14.48 -11.87
N GLN A 269 2.20 14.38 -11.88
CA GLN A 269 2.90 13.11 -11.74
C GLN A 269 2.65 12.49 -10.37
N ILE A 270 2.69 13.30 -9.30
CA ILE A 270 2.34 12.83 -7.96
C ILE A 270 0.88 12.42 -7.87
N GLU A 271 -0.04 13.19 -8.46
CA GLU A 271 -1.46 12.83 -8.47
C GLU A 271 -1.65 11.45 -9.11
N SER A 272 -1.02 11.21 -10.26
CA SER A 272 -1.12 9.96 -11.02
C SER A 272 -0.46 8.78 -10.30
N ILE A 273 0.74 8.94 -9.73
CA ILE A 273 1.39 7.89 -8.93
C ILE A 273 0.54 7.56 -7.71
N VAL A 274 0.06 8.58 -6.97
CA VAL A 274 -0.77 8.34 -5.78
C VAL A 274 -2.05 7.61 -6.15
N ARG A 275 -2.75 7.98 -7.23
CA ARG A 275 -3.95 7.26 -7.68
C ARG A 275 -3.65 5.78 -7.93
N HIS A 276 -2.57 5.48 -8.64
CA HIS A 276 -2.16 4.10 -8.94
C HIS A 276 -1.79 3.31 -7.67
N GLU A 277 -0.88 3.83 -6.87
CA GLU A 277 -0.40 3.16 -5.66
C GLU A 277 -1.51 3.00 -4.61
N PHE A 278 -2.44 3.96 -4.54
CA PHE A 278 -3.59 3.86 -3.65
C PHE A 278 -4.59 2.81 -4.13
N GLY A 279 -4.71 2.57 -5.45
CA GLY A 279 -5.46 1.41 -5.96
C GLY A 279 -4.90 0.09 -5.45
N HIS A 280 -3.57 -0.06 -5.45
CA HIS A 280 -2.90 -1.20 -4.81
C HIS A 280 -3.15 -1.26 -3.30
N ALA A 281 -3.18 -0.12 -2.63
CA ALA A 281 -3.51 -0.05 -1.20
C ALA A 281 -4.93 -0.50 -0.88
N LEU A 282 -5.86 -0.38 -1.83
CA LEU A 282 -7.24 -0.88 -1.71
C LEU A 282 -7.36 -2.38 -2.06
N GLY A 283 -6.31 -2.96 -2.64
CA GLY A 283 -6.22 -4.39 -2.95
C GLY A 283 -6.20 -4.72 -4.44
N LEU A 284 -6.31 -3.73 -5.34
CA LEU A 284 -6.27 -3.97 -6.78
C LEU A 284 -4.89 -4.50 -7.21
N PRO A 285 -4.82 -5.56 -8.03
CA PRO A 285 -3.58 -5.95 -8.69
C PRO A 285 -3.27 -5.03 -9.86
N SER A 286 -2.05 -5.13 -10.40
CA SER A 286 -1.73 -4.45 -11.66
C SER A 286 -2.47 -5.11 -12.82
N THR A 287 -2.77 -4.32 -13.86
CA THR A 287 -3.39 -4.81 -15.10
C THR A 287 -2.39 -4.79 -16.26
N SER A 288 -2.60 -5.69 -17.23
CA SER A 288 -1.87 -5.67 -18.51
C SER A 288 -2.44 -4.67 -19.53
N ASN A 289 -3.59 -4.04 -19.26
CA ASN A 289 -4.15 -3.02 -20.16
C ASN A 289 -3.24 -1.78 -20.18
N MET A 290 -2.74 -1.42 -21.37
CA MET A 290 -1.81 -0.31 -21.55
C MET A 290 -2.42 1.08 -21.34
N GLU A 291 -3.74 1.21 -21.35
CA GLU A 291 -4.42 2.50 -21.24
C GLU A 291 -5.02 2.74 -19.84
N ASP A 292 -4.86 1.77 -18.94
CA ASP A 292 -5.47 1.77 -17.61
C ASP A 292 -4.57 2.38 -16.53
N LEU A 293 -5.20 2.95 -15.50
CA LEU A 293 -4.50 3.51 -14.33
C LEU A 293 -3.62 2.48 -13.63
N MET A 294 -4.09 1.23 -13.49
CA MET A 294 -3.44 0.18 -12.71
C MET A 294 -2.36 -0.58 -13.47
N ARG A 295 -1.91 -0.09 -14.64
CA ARG A 295 -0.79 -0.70 -15.39
C ARG A 295 0.56 -0.53 -14.70
N GLU A 296 1.49 -1.46 -14.88
CA GLU A 296 2.80 -1.47 -14.18
C GLU A 296 3.71 -0.24 -14.40
N SER A 297 3.46 0.55 -15.45
CA SER A 297 4.27 1.73 -15.75
C SER A 297 3.35 2.82 -16.29
N ILE A 298 3.01 3.87 -15.57
CA ILE A 298 2.03 4.87 -16.00
C ILE A 298 2.58 5.67 -17.19
N SER A 299 1.82 5.75 -18.29
CA SER A 299 2.21 6.44 -19.54
C SER A 299 1.79 7.90 -19.61
N THR A 300 0.85 8.35 -18.77
CA THR A 300 0.27 9.69 -18.86
C THR A 300 0.35 10.44 -17.54
N ASP A 301 0.56 11.75 -17.62
CA ASP A 301 0.62 12.64 -16.45
C ASP A 301 -0.76 12.82 -15.78
N ASN A 302 -1.85 12.39 -16.43
CA ASN A 302 -3.24 12.53 -15.97
C ASN A 302 -4.01 11.20 -16.04
N SER A 303 -3.55 10.18 -15.31
CA SER A 303 -4.27 8.91 -15.19
C SER A 303 -5.37 9.02 -14.14
N TYR A 304 -6.64 8.90 -14.55
CA TYR A 304 -7.80 8.97 -13.67
C TYR A 304 -8.34 7.56 -13.35
N ILE A 305 -9.11 7.46 -12.26
CA ILE A 305 -9.75 6.20 -11.89
C ILE A 305 -10.97 6.00 -12.80
N SER A 306 -11.08 4.84 -13.43
CA SER A 306 -12.14 4.50 -14.38
C SER A 306 -13.24 3.65 -13.72
N GLU A 307 -14.38 3.51 -14.40
CA GLU A 307 -15.41 2.52 -14.00
C GLU A 307 -14.88 1.09 -14.03
N CYS A 308 -13.87 0.79 -14.86
CA CYS A 308 -13.27 -0.53 -14.87
C CYS A 308 -12.56 -0.84 -13.55
N ASP A 309 -11.79 0.11 -13.02
CA ASP A 309 -11.10 -0.03 -11.74
C ASP A 309 -12.10 -0.31 -10.60
N ILE A 310 -13.22 0.42 -10.61
CA ILE A 310 -14.34 0.25 -9.67
C ILE A 310 -14.93 -1.17 -9.78
N ASN A 311 -15.26 -1.61 -10.99
CA ASN A 311 -15.80 -2.95 -11.23
C ASN A 311 -14.85 -4.07 -10.81
N ALA A 312 -13.54 -3.88 -11.01
CA ALA A 312 -12.53 -4.82 -10.57
C ALA A 312 -12.45 -4.87 -9.04
N LEU A 313 -12.55 -3.72 -8.37
CA LEU A 313 -12.58 -3.63 -6.92
C LEU A 313 -13.84 -4.31 -6.36
N GLU A 314 -15.01 -4.07 -6.94
CA GLU A 314 -16.26 -4.72 -6.51
C GLU A 314 -16.18 -6.24 -6.61
N LYS A 315 -15.62 -6.77 -7.71
CA LYS A 315 -15.38 -8.22 -7.87
C LYS A 315 -14.46 -8.75 -6.77
N LEU A 316 -13.39 -8.03 -6.45
CA LEU A 316 -12.43 -8.37 -5.42
C LEU A 316 -13.09 -8.41 -4.02
N TYR A 317 -13.90 -7.42 -3.68
CA TYR A 317 -14.63 -7.36 -2.39
C TYR A 317 -15.85 -8.30 -2.35
N ASN A 318 -16.28 -8.84 -3.49
CA ASN A 318 -17.19 -9.98 -3.57
C ASN A 318 -16.48 -11.35 -3.45
N GLY A 319 -15.16 -11.36 -3.21
CA GLY A 319 -14.37 -12.56 -3.04
C GLY A 319 -13.98 -13.24 -4.35
N THR A 320 -13.95 -12.49 -5.46
CA THR A 320 -13.54 -12.98 -6.78
C THR A 320 -12.27 -12.27 -7.22
N LYS A 321 -11.22 -13.04 -7.56
CA LYS A 321 -9.98 -12.46 -8.09
C LYS A 321 -10.24 -11.76 -9.44
N PRO A 322 -9.89 -10.47 -9.61
CA PRO A 322 -9.93 -9.83 -10.91
C PRO A 322 -8.96 -10.54 -11.88
N PRO A 323 -9.33 -10.73 -13.15
CA PRO A 323 -8.40 -11.27 -14.16
C PRO A 323 -7.23 -10.29 -14.36
N SER A 324 -6.08 -10.75 -14.84
CA SER A 324 -4.88 -9.90 -15.03
C SER A 324 -5.08 -8.75 -16.02
N ASP A 325 -6.15 -8.81 -16.81
CA ASP A 325 -6.54 -7.86 -17.82
C ASP A 325 -7.96 -7.34 -17.57
N PHE A 326 -8.30 -7.06 -16.31
CA PHE A 326 -9.65 -6.70 -15.88
C PHE A 326 -10.27 -5.47 -16.58
N CYS A 327 -9.47 -4.70 -17.33
CA CYS A 327 -9.91 -3.58 -18.17
C CYS A 327 -9.81 -3.82 -19.68
N ASN A 328 -9.54 -5.04 -20.13
CA ASN A 328 -9.68 -5.37 -21.54
C ASN A 328 -11.17 -5.43 -21.89
N ILE A 329 -11.56 -4.57 -22.82
CA ILE A 329 -12.90 -4.54 -23.40
C ILE A 329 -13.03 -5.76 -24.30
N ALA A 330 -13.97 -6.65 -23.99
CA ALA A 330 -14.41 -7.71 -24.90
C ALA A 330 -15.49 -7.19 -25.84
#